data_AF-A0A2N2PK06-F1
#
_entry.id   AF-A0A2N2PK06-F1
#
_cell.length_a   1.000
_cell.length_b   1.000
_cell.length_c   1.000
_cell.angle_alpha   90.00
_cell.angle_beta   90.00
_cell.angle_gamma   90.00
#
_symmetry.space_group_name_H-M   'P 1'
#
loop_
_entity.id
_entity.type
_entity.pdbx_description
1 polymer ?
#
loop_
_entity_poly.entity_id
_entity_poly.type
_entity_poly.pdbx_seq_one_letter_code
_entity_poly.pdbx_strand_id
1 'polypeptide(L)'
;MMIYDLLDELKNDLHELEPDALEAKYHGMAEDEAGEKIAKQIADISVSDYQSDLCDALSQAMEAADDEGCEAIVFEYDMDADWAGWFYVCGDYAHEAVADDDWADEHEEELEGPVMKAFAKVHAKHGGLDADEEDESSRGAVTLYLIARTLACVSRAAEQARPEGLALCACFTGQDALWRLREPHDED
;
A
#
# COMPACT_ATOMS: atom_id res chain seq x y z
N MET A 1 -19.37 7.61 7.40
CA MET A 1 -18.03 8.07 7.80
C MET A 1 -17.34 8.54 6.52
N MET A 2 -16.61 9.65 6.53
CA MET A 2 -15.98 10.12 5.29
C MET A 2 -14.78 9.23 4.99
N ILE A 3 -14.44 9.05 3.71
CA ILE A 3 -13.30 8.22 3.29
C ILE A 3 -11.97 8.66 3.92
N TYR A 4 -11.80 9.95 4.21
CA TYR A 4 -10.60 10.46 4.89
C TYR A 4 -10.46 9.95 6.33
N ASP A 5 -11.55 9.93 7.11
CA ASP A 5 -11.53 9.40 8.49
C ASP A 5 -11.12 7.91 8.49
N LEU A 6 -11.53 7.18 7.46
CA LEU A 6 -11.23 5.77 7.28
C LEU A 6 -9.78 5.50 6.84
N LEU A 7 -9.20 6.41 6.04
CA LEU A 7 -7.79 6.34 5.66
C LEU A 7 -6.87 6.63 6.85
N ASP A 8 -7.26 7.56 7.72
CA ASP A 8 -6.56 7.80 8.99
C ASP A 8 -6.65 6.58 9.92
N GLU A 9 -7.81 5.93 9.99
CA GLU A 9 -7.96 4.66 10.73
C GLU A 9 -7.05 3.57 10.16
N LEU A 10 -7.01 3.41 8.84
CA LEU A 10 -6.16 2.44 8.16
C LEU A 10 -4.68 2.67 8.41
N LYS A 11 -4.25 3.93 8.39
CA LYS A 11 -2.87 4.29 8.72
C LYS A 11 -2.51 3.84 10.14
N ASN A 12 -3.38 4.08 11.12
CA ASN A 12 -3.13 3.64 12.49
C ASN A 12 -3.11 2.11 12.61
N ASP A 13 -4.06 1.42 11.98
CA ASP A 13 -4.10 -0.04 11.96
C ASP A 13 -2.85 -0.66 11.36
N LEU A 14 -2.25 -0.02 10.36
CA LEU A 14 -1.02 -0.49 9.72
C LEU A 14 0.16 -0.57 10.70
N HIS A 15 0.19 0.30 11.72
CA HIS A 15 1.19 0.28 12.78
C HIS A 15 0.85 -0.68 13.92
N GLU A 16 -0.45 -0.96 14.14
CA GLU A 16 -0.92 -1.76 15.28
C GLU A 16 -1.18 -3.23 14.95
N LEU A 17 -1.44 -3.54 13.68
CA LEU A 17 -1.90 -4.85 13.24
C LEU A 17 -0.89 -5.54 12.33
N GLU A 18 -0.72 -6.83 12.57
CA GLU A 18 -0.04 -7.73 11.64
C GLU A 18 -0.84 -7.84 10.32
N PRO A 19 -0.19 -8.14 9.18
CA PRO A 19 -0.82 -8.18 7.86
C PRO A 19 -2.12 -9.02 7.78
N ASP A 20 -2.15 -10.20 8.40
CA ASP A 20 -3.33 -11.07 8.43
C ASP A 20 -4.50 -10.45 9.22
N ALA A 21 -4.20 -9.73 10.30
CA ALA A 21 -5.19 -9.07 11.14
C ALA A 21 -5.75 -7.82 10.46
N LEU A 22 -4.89 -7.07 9.75
CA LEU A 22 -5.28 -5.94 8.92
C LEU A 22 -6.29 -6.39 7.85
N GLU A 23 -5.95 -7.43 7.06
CA GLU A 23 -6.87 -7.96 6.05
C GLU A 23 -8.19 -8.45 6.64
N ALA A 24 -8.15 -9.12 7.80
CA ALA A 24 -9.36 -9.61 8.46
C ALA A 24 -10.29 -8.46 8.93
N LYS A 25 -9.73 -7.37 9.45
CA LYS A 25 -10.51 -6.18 9.88
C LYS A 25 -11.26 -5.59 8.69
N TYR A 26 -10.55 -5.33 7.60
CA TYR A 26 -11.14 -4.69 6.42
C TYR A 26 -12.02 -5.63 5.59
N HIS A 27 -11.79 -6.93 5.65
CA HIS A 27 -12.76 -7.92 5.15
C HIS A 27 -14.10 -7.79 5.88
N GLY A 28 -14.09 -7.77 7.22
CA GLY A 28 -15.31 -7.62 8.02
C GLY A 28 -16.05 -6.31 7.71
N MET A 29 -15.31 -5.21 7.56
CA MET A 29 -15.90 -3.93 7.14
C MET A 29 -16.55 -4.02 5.76
N ALA A 30 -15.90 -4.66 4.78
CA ALA A 30 -16.48 -4.88 3.46
C ALA A 30 -17.69 -5.83 3.51
N GLU A 31 -17.71 -6.82 4.40
CA GLU A 31 -18.89 -7.69 4.60
C GLU A 31 -20.09 -6.91 5.14
N ASP A 32 -19.86 -6.01 6.09
CA ASP A 32 -20.91 -5.22 6.73
C ASP A 32 -21.47 -4.13 5.80
N GLU A 33 -20.59 -3.42 5.07
CA GLU A 33 -20.98 -2.25 4.28
C GLU A 33 -21.27 -2.58 2.80
N ALA A 34 -20.52 -3.50 2.19
CA ALA A 34 -20.68 -3.89 0.78
C ALA A 34 -21.33 -5.28 0.59
N GLY A 35 -21.50 -6.03 1.69
CA GLY A 35 -22.12 -7.35 1.70
C GLY A 35 -21.14 -8.50 1.45
N GLU A 36 -21.44 -9.64 2.08
CA GLU A 36 -20.64 -10.89 2.06
C GLU A 36 -20.17 -11.30 0.65
N LYS A 37 -21.01 -11.11 -0.37
CA LYS A 37 -20.67 -11.49 -1.74
C LYS A 37 -19.49 -10.69 -2.29
N ILE A 38 -19.43 -9.39 -2.04
CA ILE A 38 -18.37 -8.51 -2.56
C ILE A 38 -17.09 -8.73 -1.75
N ALA A 39 -17.19 -8.77 -0.43
CA ALA A 39 -16.05 -9.06 0.45
C ALA A 39 -15.39 -10.40 0.09
N LYS A 40 -16.20 -11.46 -0.09
CA LYS A 40 -15.71 -12.76 -0.54
C LYS A 40 -15.09 -12.72 -1.93
N GLN A 41 -15.67 -11.97 -2.87
CA GLN A 41 -15.08 -11.80 -4.20
C GLN A 41 -13.68 -11.20 -4.11
N ILE A 42 -13.46 -10.23 -3.22
CA ILE A 42 -12.13 -9.64 -2.99
C ILE A 42 -11.22 -10.67 -2.34
N ALA A 43 -11.66 -11.36 -1.29
CA ALA A 43 -10.87 -12.36 -0.56
C ALA A 43 -10.41 -13.53 -1.44
N ASP A 44 -11.25 -13.96 -2.38
CA ASP A 44 -10.95 -15.05 -3.31
C ASP A 44 -9.90 -14.68 -4.37
N ILE A 45 -9.50 -13.40 -4.49
CA ILE A 45 -8.40 -12.98 -5.38
C ILE A 45 -7.08 -13.45 -4.78
N SER A 46 -6.39 -14.33 -5.51
CA SER A 46 -5.02 -14.75 -5.16
C SER A 46 -4.06 -13.58 -5.30
N VAL A 47 -3.24 -13.39 -4.28
CA VAL A 47 -2.16 -12.38 -4.24
C VAL A 47 -0.77 -13.00 -4.31
N SER A 48 -0.67 -14.33 -4.47
CA SER A 48 0.61 -15.05 -4.44
C SER A 48 1.64 -14.51 -5.42
N ASP A 49 1.23 -14.32 -6.67
CA ASP A 49 2.14 -13.96 -7.77
C ASP A 49 2.55 -12.50 -7.60
N TYR A 50 1.59 -11.63 -7.28
CA TYR A 50 1.83 -10.23 -6.98
C TYR A 50 2.76 -10.03 -5.78
N GLN A 51 2.59 -10.79 -4.70
CA GLN A 51 3.50 -10.74 -3.55
C GLN A 51 4.89 -11.24 -3.92
N SER A 52 5.01 -12.30 -4.73
CA SER A 52 6.30 -12.77 -5.22
C SER A 52 7.01 -11.70 -6.05
N ASP A 53 6.28 -11.07 -6.97
CA ASP A 53 6.82 -10.01 -7.82
C ASP A 53 7.17 -8.76 -7.00
N LEU A 54 6.39 -8.44 -5.95
CA LEU A 54 6.73 -7.37 -4.99
C LEU A 54 8.05 -7.67 -4.29
N CYS A 55 8.29 -8.91 -3.85
CA CYS A 55 9.56 -9.29 -3.23
C CYS A 55 10.74 -9.12 -4.19
N ASP A 56 10.59 -9.55 -5.44
CA ASP A 56 11.65 -9.45 -6.45
C ASP A 56 11.95 -8.00 -6.83
N ALA A 57 10.92 -7.16 -6.98
CA ALA A 57 11.07 -5.74 -7.28
C ALA A 57 11.62 -4.95 -6.09
N LEU A 58 11.14 -5.20 -4.87
CA LEU A 58 11.68 -4.57 -3.66
C LEU A 58 13.15 -4.93 -3.45
N SER A 59 13.54 -6.19 -3.72
CA SER A 59 14.95 -6.59 -3.63
C SER A 59 15.83 -5.81 -4.61
N GLN A 60 15.36 -5.57 -5.83
CA GLN A 60 16.07 -4.74 -6.82
C GLN A 60 16.15 -3.27 -6.38
N ALA A 61 15.07 -2.72 -5.83
CA ALA A 61 15.06 -1.36 -5.29
C ALA A 61 16.02 -1.20 -4.11
N MET A 62 16.15 -2.23 -3.25
CA MET A 62 17.12 -2.26 -2.16
C MET A 62 18.56 -2.30 -2.66
N GLU A 63 18.85 -3.09 -3.70
CA GLU A 63 20.18 -3.11 -4.34
C GLU A 63 20.53 -1.73 -4.91
N ALA A 64 19.59 -1.07 -5.62
CA ALA A 64 19.77 0.28 -6.13
C ALA A 64 19.98 1.31 -5.00
N ALA A 65 19.22 1.20 -3.91
CA ALA A 65 19.37 2.09 -2.77
C ALA A 65 20.75 1.96 -2.10
N ASP A 66 21.28 0.75 -1.96
CA ASP A 66 22.64 0.54 -1.41
C ASP A 66 23.72 1.09 -2.35
N ASP A 67 23.58 0.88 -3.66
CA ASP A 67 24.52 1.37 -4.67
C ASP A 67 24.59 2.91 -4.71
N GLU A 68 23.45 3.58 -4.58
CA GLU A 68 23.34 5.05 -4.59
C GLU A 68 23.46 5.69 -3.19
N GLY A 69 23.51 4.88 -2.13
CA GLY A 69 23.59 5.36 -0.74
C GLY A 69 22.33 6.09 -0.26
N CYS A 70 21.17 5.64 -0.73
CA CYS A 70 19.85 6.20 -0.42
C CYS A 70 19.31 5.72 0.93
N GLU A 71 18.38 6.48 1.51
CA GLU A 71 17.86 6.23 2.87
C GLU A 71 16.44 5.65 2.86
N ALA A 72 15.70 5.78 1.75
CA ALA A 72 14.31 5.37 1.69
C ALA A 72 13.91 4.76 0.34
N ILE A 73 12.88 3.91 0.42
CA ILE A 73 12.16 3.36 -0.72
C ILE A 73 10.67 3.68 -0.54
N VAL A 74 10.04 4.22 -1.58
CA VAL A 74 8.60 4.48 -1.62
C VAL A 74 7.96 3.56 -2.65
N PHE A 75 7.01 2.75 -2.21
CA PHE A 75 6.13 2.00 -3.11
C PHE A 75 4.86 2.80 -3.40
N GLU A 76 4.74 3.35 -4.60
CA GLU A 76 3.51 3.99 -5.07
C GLU A 76 2.71 3.02 -5.94
N TYR A 77 1.39 3.05 -5.86
CA TYR A 77 0.52 2.34 -6.81
C TYR A 77 -0.68 3.16 -7.27
N ASP A 78 -1.09 2.96 -8.52
CA ASP A 78 -2.23 3.66 -9.12
C ASP A 78 -3.46 2.75 -9.15
N MET A 79 -4.44 3.04 -8.28
CA MET A 79 -5.68 2.26 -8.15
C MET A 79 -6.55 2.25 -9.42
N ASP A 80 -6.39 3.25 -10.29
CA ASP A 80 -7.18 3.42 -11.52
C ASP A 80 -6.40 2.97 -12.77
N ALA A 81 -5.07 2.88 -12.71
CA ALA A 81 -4.22 2.34 -13.77
C ALA A 81 -3.79 0.89 -13.50
N ASP A 82 -4.75 -0.03 -13.57
CA ASP A 82 -4.53 -1.48 -13.44
C ASP A 82 -3.92 -1.91 -12.07
N TRP A 83 -3.91 -1.02 -11.07
CA TRP A 83 -3.20 -1.24 -9.81
C TRP A 83 -1.69 -1.45 -10.05
N ALA A 84 -1.14 -0.73 -11.03
CA ALA A 84 0.28 -0.74 -11.34
C ALA A 84 1.05 -0.05 -10.22
N GLY A 85 2.19 -0.64 -9.83
CA GLY A 85 3.06 -0.11 -8.80
C GLY A 85 4.42 0.29 -9.32
N TRP A 86 5.09 1.16 -8.58
CA TRP A 86 6.45 1.63 -8.79
C TRP A 86 7.19 1.71 -7.46
N PHE A 87 8.49 1.44 -7.50
CA PHE A 87 9.40 1.69 -6.41
C PHE A 87 10.27 2.89 -6.74
N TYR A 88 10.21 3.92 -5.92
CA TYR A 88 11.07 5.09 -5.99
C TYR A 88 12.15 4.98 -4.92
N VAL A 89 13.40 5.16 -5.33
CA VAL A 89 14.57 5.13 -4.44
C VAL A 89 14.96 6.57 -4.12
N CYS A 90 14.87 6.93 -2.85
CA CYS A 90 14.98 8.32 -2.39
C CYS A 90 16.25 8.51 -1.56
N GLY A 91 17.07 9.49 -1.96
CA GLY A 91 18.33 9.82 -1.30
C GLY A 91 18.14 10.34 0.12
N ASP A 92 17.14 11.20 0.32
CA ASP A 92 16.81 11.79 1.61
C ASP A 92 15.66 11.03 2.29
N TYR A 93 15.63 11.08 3.62
CA TYR A 93 14.49 10.58 4.41
C TYR A 93 14.16 11.50 5.59
N ALA A 94 12.86 11.78 5.79
CA ALA A 94 12.37 12.43 7.00
C ALA A 94 11.39 11.52 7.77
N HIS A 95 11.72 11.31 9.05
CA HIS A 95 10.86 10.61 9.99
C HIS A 95 9.47 11.24 10.08
N GLU A 96 8.46 10.39 10.36
CA GLU A 96 7.07 10.83 10.41
C GLU A 96 6.82 12.00 11.37
N ALA A 97 7.55 12.05 12.50
CA ALA A 97 7.44 13.13 13.48
C ALA A 97 7.78 14.53 12.94
N VAL A 98 8.53 14.61 11.82
CA VAL A 98 8.89 15.86 11.14
C VAL A 98 7.73 16.38 10.28
N ALA A 99 6.81 15.49 9.88
CA ALA A 99 5.66 15.79 9.01
C ALA A 99 6.07 16.51 7.71
N ASP A 100 7.20 16.11 7.14
CA ASP A 100 7.72 16.54 5.86
C ASP A 100 7.78 15.30 4.96
N ASP A 101 7.00 15.30 3.88
CA ASP A 101 6.96 14.21 2.89
C ASP A 101 7.62 14.63 1.57
N ASP A 102 8.06 15.90 1.45
CA ASP A 102 8.67 16.44 0.23
C ASP A 102 10.03 15.77 -0.07
N TRP A 103 10.63 15.06 0.89
CA TRP A 103 11.84 14.26 0.68
C TRP A 103 11.66 13.14 -0.36
N ALA A 104 10.42 12.72 -0.62
CA ALA A 104 10.12 11.68 -1.60
C ALA A 104 9.86 12.23 -3.02
N ASP A 105 9.77 13.56 -3.19
CA ASP A 105 9.47 14.18 -4.49
C ASP A 105 10.63 14.01 -5.49
N GLU A 106 11.87 14.02 -4.98
CA GLU A 106 13.08 13.76 -5.75
C GLU A 106 13.56 12.32 -5.47
N HIS A 107 13.74 11.55 -6.52
CA HIS A 107 14.22 10.17 -6.45
C HIS A 107 15.37 9.95 -7.44
N GLU A 108 16.31 9.09 -7.05
CA GLU A 108 17.50 8.76 -7.83
C GLU A 108 17.19 7.67 -8.87
N GLU A 109 16.33 6.72 -8.51
CA GLU A 109 15.90 5.62 -9.37
C GLU A 109 14.39 5.37 -9.29
N GLU A 110 13.83 4.91 -10.41
CA GLU A 110 12.44 4.49 -10.55
C GLU A 110 12.43 3.05 -11.13
N LEU A 111 11.85 2.12 -10.38
CA LEU A 111 11.71 0.73 -10.79
C LEU A 111 10.25 0.34 -10.94
N GLU A 112 9.92 -0.30 -12.06
CA GLU A 112 8.58 -0.87 -12.26
C GLU A 112 8.31 -1.95 -11.20
N GLY A 113 7.20 -1.79 -10.48
CA GLY A 113 6.64 -2.79 -9.59
C GLY A 113 5.59 -3.67 -10.28
N PRO A 114 4.97 -4.59 -9.54
CA PRO A 114 3.95 -5.47 -10.09
C PRO A 114 2.61 -4.79 -10.27
N VAL A 115 1.74 -5.45 -11.04
CA VAL A 115 0.40 -4.97 -11.38
C VAL A 115 -0.65 -5.90 -10.80
N MET A 116 -1.69 -5.36 -10.15
CA MET A 116 -2.84 -6.13 -9.64
C MET A 116 -4.15 -5.80 -10.36
N LYS A 117 -4.25 -6.20 -11.64
CA LYS A 117 -5.43 -5.92 -12.49
C LYS A 117 -6.75 -6.42 -11.90
N ALA A 118 -6.70 -7.50 -11.11
CA ALA A 118 -7.88 -8.02 -10.44
C ALA A 118 -8.43 -7.03 -9.41
N PHE A 119 -7.57 -6.32 -8.67
CA PHE A 119 -8.00 -5.29 -7.73
C PHE A 119 -8.58 -4.09 -8.46
N ALA A 120 -7.88 -3.57 -9.48
CA ALA A 120 -8.39 -2.46 -10.30
C ALA A 120 -9.76 -2.76 -10.90
N LYS A 121 -9.99 -4.00 -11.37
CA LYS A 121 -11.30 -4.41 -11.90
C LYS A 121 -12.40 -4.42 -10.83
N VAL A 122 -12.09 -4.82 -9.59
CA VAL A 122 -13.07 -4.77 -8.50
C VAL A 122 -13.30 -3.33 -8.08
N HIS A 123 -12.24 -2.54 -7.94
CA HIS A 123 -12.30 -1.12 -7.60
C HIS A 123 -13.17 -0.35 -8.59
N ALA A 124 -12.87 -0.43 -9.89
CA ALA A 124 -13.64 0.24 -10.92
C ALA A 124 -15.14 -0.13 -10.93
N LYS A 125 -15.48 -1.34 -10.44
CA LYS A 125 -16.86 -1.82 -10.41
C LYS A 125 -17.60 -1.47 -9.12
N HIS A 126 -16.90 -1.45 -7.98
CA HIS A 126 -17.52 -1.46 -6.66
C HIS A 126 -16.98 -0.40 -5.69
N GLY A 127 -15.80 0.16 -5.91
CA GLY A 127 -15.13 1.09 -4.97
C GLY A 127 -14.90 2.50 -5.51
N GLY A 128 -14.52 2.62 -6.78
CA GLY A 128 -14.16 3.89 -7.41
C GLY A 128 -15.31 4.90 -7.45
N LEU A 129 -14.97 6.18 -7.66
CA LEU A 129 -15.96 7.25 -7.73
C LEU A 129 -16.99 7.03 -8.85
N ASP A 130 -16.57 6.41 -9.95
CA ASP A 130 -17.39 6.08 -11.12
C ASP A 130 -17.93 4.63 -11.09
N ALA A 131 -17.88 3.95 -9.94
CA ALA A 131 -18.38 2.58 -9.79
C ALA A 131 -19.90 2.48 -9.99
N ASP A 132 -20.38 1.27 -10.32
CA ASP A 132 -21.81 0.97 -10.43
C ASP A 132 -22.53 1.09 -9.06
N GLU A 133 -21.78 1.01 -7.96
CA GLU A 133 -22.28 1.08 -6.59
C GLU A 133 -22.60 2.53 -6.19
N GLU A 134 -23.85 2.80 -5.82
CA GLU A 134 -24.30 4.15 -5.47
C GLU A 134 -24.01 4.50 -4.00
N ASP A 135 -23.84 3.49 -3.12
CA ASP A 135 -23.59 3.71 -1.70
C ASP A 135 -22.12 4.07 -1.43
N GLU A 136 -21.89 5.23 -0.81
CA GLU A 136 -20.55 5.73 -0.49
C GLU A 136 -19.83 4.88 0.57
N SER A 137 -20.56 4.31 1.54
CA SER A 137 -19.99 3.47 2.59
C SER A 137 -19.51 2.14 2.01
N SER A 138 -20.34 1.53 1.15
CA SER A 138 -19.98 0.33 0.38
C SER A 138 -18.74 0.57 -0.48
N ARG A 139 -18.72 1.66 -1.25
CA ARG A 139 -17.56 2.04 -2.08
C ARG A 139 -16.30 2.22 -1.24
N GLY A 140 -16.39 2.98 -0.16
CA GLY A 140 -15.29 3.20 0.77
C GLY A 140 -14.74 1.90 1.35
N ALA A 141 -15.62 1.03 1.85
CA ALA A 141 -15.23 -0.25 2.44
C ALA A 141 -14.54 -1.19 1.41
N VAL A 142 -15.02 -1.21 0.17
CA VAL A 142 -14.37 -1.96 -0.92
C VAL A 142 -12.98 -1.42 -1.19
N THR A 143 -12.85 -0.10 -1.36
CA THR A 143 -11.55 0.54 -1.65
C THR A 143 -10.56 0.30 -0.52
N LEU A 144 -10.98 0.48 0.73
CA LEU A 144 -10.13 0.25 1.90
C LEU A 144 -9.70 -1.20 2.02
N TYR A 145 -10.59 -2.15 1.73
CA TYR A 145 -10.20 -3.56 1.76
C TYR A 145 -9.15 -3.88 0.70
N LEU A 146 -9.30 -3.37 -0.53
CA LEU A 146 -8.28 -3.55 -1.57
C LEU A 146 -6.93 -2.91 -1.16
N ILE A 147 -6.95 -1.69 -0.62
CA ILE A 147 -5.75 -1.03 -0.09
C ILE A 147 -5.11 -1.86 1.03
N ALA A 148 -5.88 -2.30 2.02
CA ALA A 148 -5.39 -3.11 3.13
C ALA A 148 -4.70 -4.39 2.63
N ARG A 149 -5.28 -5.06 1.62
CA ARG A 149 -4.66 -6.24 0.99
C ARG A 149 -3.35 -5.90 0.27
N THR A 150 -3.27 -4.75 -0.40
CA THR A 150 -2.02 -4.27 -1.02
C THR A 150 -0.95 -4.03 0.02
N LEU A 151 -1.23 -3.23 1.05
CA LEU A 151 -0.27 -2.93 2.12
C LEU A 151 0.17 -4.19 2.88
N ALA A 152 -0.75 -5.13 3.11
CA ALA A 152 -0.42 -6.42 3.69
C ALA A 152 0.56 -7.22 2.81
N CYS A 153 0.42 -7.18 1.48
CA CYS A 153 1.38 -7.80 0.58
C CYS A 153 2.75 -7.11 0.63
N VAL A 154 2.78 -5.77 0.62
CA VAL A 154 4.04 -5.00 0.71
C VAL A 154 4.75 -5.27 2.04
N SER A 155 4.00 -5.29 3.14
CA SER A 155 4.54 -5.59 4.48
C SER A 155 5.16 -6.99 4.54
N ARG A 156 4.46 -8.01 4.01
CA ARG A 156 5.01 -9.38 3.92
C ARG A 156 6.25 -9.45 3.02
N ALA A 157 6.26 -8.71 1.91
CA ALA A 157 7.43 -8.62 1.04
C ALA A 157 8.63 -7.99 1.78
N ALA A 158 8.38 -6.93 2.55
CA ALA A 158 9.39 -6.27 3.37
C ALA A 158 9.95 -7.16 4.49
N GLU A 159 9.09 -7.94 5.15
CA GLU A 159 9.53 -8.94 6.14
C GLU A 159 10.46 -10.00 5.52
N GLN A 160 10.19 -10.39 4.28
CA GLN A 160 10.99 -11.36 3.55
C GLN A 160 12.32 -10.76 3.05
N ALA A 161 12.28 -9.58 2.44
CA ALA A 161 13.45 -8.93 1.84
C ALA A 161 14.38 -8.31 2.89
N ARG A 162 13.84 -7.89 4.05
CA ARG A 162 14.57 -7.26 5.16
C ARG A 162 15.37 -6.03 4.73
N PRO A 163 14.72 -4.90 4.40
CA PRO A 163 15.38 -3.63 4.16
C PRO A 163 15.96 -3.05 5.47
N GLU A 164 17.09 -3.60 5.92
CA GLU A 164 17.80 -3.11 7.10
C GLU A 164 18.44 -1.75 6.79
N GLY A 165 18.23 -0.76 7.67
CA GLY A 165 18.77 0.59 7.49
C GLY A 165 17.99 1.48 6.52
N LEU A 166 17.03 0.96 5.78
CA LEU A 166 16.18 1.72 4.86
C LEU A 166 14.78 1.95 5.43
N ALA A 167 14.24 3.14 5.19
CA ALA A 167 12.82 3.38 5.38
C ALA A 167 12.04 2.77 4.20
N LEU A 168 10.93 2.10 4.50
CA LEU A 168 9.98 1.63 3.49
C LEU A 168 8.63 2.32 3.71
N CYS A 169 8.23 3.08 2.71
CA CYS A 169 6.94 3.75 2.69
C CYS A 169 6.06 3.22 1.56
N ALA A 170 4.75 3.44 1.66
CA ALA A 170 3.81 3.15 0.60
C ALA A 170 2.73 4.23 0.51
N CYS A 171 2.22 4.44 -0.70
CA CYS A 171 1.09 5.32 -0.98
C CYS A 171 0.36 4.88 -2.25
N PHE A 172 -0.85 5.39 -2.46
CA PHE A 172 -1.47 5.39 -3.77
C PHE A 172 -1.34 6.76 -4.45
N THR A 173 -1.44 6.80 -5.76
CA THR A 173 -1.32 8.04 -6.53
C THR A 173 -2.34 9.10 -6.11
N GLY A 174 -1.83 10.29 -5.79
CA GLY A 174 -2.63 11.42 -5.31
C GLY A 174 -3.01 11.36 -3.83
N GLN A 175 -2.43 10.42 -3.06
CA GLN A 175 -2.53 10.42 -1.61
C GLN A 175 -1.71 11.56 -1.00
N ASP A 176 -2.28 12.27 -0.03
CA ASP A 176 -1.64 13.46 0.56
C ASP A 176 -0.41 13.15 1.42
N ALA A 177 -0.34 11.99 2.08
CA ALA A 177 0.75 11.64 3.00
C ALA A 177 1.20 10.20 2.82
N LEU A 178 2.51 9.95 2.91
CA LEU A 178 3.09 8.62 2.80
C LEU A 178 2.82 7.79 4.07
N TRP A 179 2.53 6.51 3.89
CA TRP A 179 2.42 5.56 5.00
C TRP A 179 3.75 4.86 5.23
N ARG A 180 4.29 4.99 6.45
CA ARG A 180 5.55 4.36 6.84
C ARG A 180 5.28 2.92 7.27
N LEU A 181 5.67 1.96 6.42
CA LEU A 181 5.55 0.53 6.74
C LEU A 181 6.69 0.08 7.66
N ARG A 182 7.85 0.70 7.49
CA ARG A 182 9.05 0.45 8.29
C ARG A 182 9.92 1.68 8.30
N GLU A 183 10.44 2.02 9.46
CA GLU A 183 11.49 3.04 9.61
C GLU A 183 12.78 2.38 10.10
N PRO A 184 13.95 2.89 9.71
CA PRO A 184 15.19 2.53 10.38
C PRO A 184 15.08 2.96 11.86
N HIS A 185 15.49 2.09 12.77
CA HIS A 185 15.62 2.48 14.17
C HIS A 185 16.76 3.48 14.30
N ASP A 186 16.50 4.66 14.87
CA ASP A 186 17.55 5.54 15.35
C ASP A 186 18.44 4.76 16.33
N GLU A 187 19.72 4.59 16.01
CA GLU A 187 20.71 4.20 17.02
C GLU A 187 20.94 5.41 17.94
N ASP A 188 20.31 5.38 19.12
CA ASP A 188 20.57 6.30 20.25
C ASP A 188 22.08 6.37 20.65
#